data_AF-A0A841ZCY3-F1
#
_entry.id   AF-A0A841ZCY3-F1
#
_cell.length_a   1.000
_cell.length_b   1.000
_cell.length_c   1.000
_cell.angle_alpha   90.00
_cell.angle_beta   90.00
_cell.angle_gamma   90.00
#
_symmetry.space_group_name_H-M   'P 1'
#
loop_
_entity.id
_entity.type
_entity.pdbx_description
1 polymer ?
#
loop_
_entity_poly.entity_id
_entity_poly.type
_entity_poly.pdbx_seq_one_letter_code
_entity_poly.pdbx_strand_id
1 'polypeptide(L)'
;MQNHEVFRGFVANLSSYQQGKLQGEWVGFPTTKERMAQVFSNLGTGDQDNVFIAEYKSEKNQGLVDYLEPFTPLDEVNFFANLFGNLNGNSKQVALTIMDLEGLDNIKQCINVIYNLDKYSLIPDVTNPKLLAEYIKANPDSPSAKNHEGDFCD
;
A
#
# COMPACT_ATOMS: atom_id res chain seq x y z
N MET A 1 -23.47 -3.25 -6.75
CA MET A 1 -22.16 -3.48 -6.12
C MET A 1 -21.31 -2.25 -6.39
N GLN A 2 -20.96 -1.46 -5.37
CA GLN A 2 -20.09 -0.30 -5.57
C GLN A 2 -18.70 -0.79 -5.98
N ASN A 3 -18.19 -0.25 -7.08
CA ASN A 3 -16.85 -0.54 -7.58
C ASN A 3 -15.84 0.09 -6.61
N HIS A 4 -15.31 -0.70 -5.67
CA HIS A 4 -14.32 -0.28 -4.69
C HIS A 4 -12.90 -0.47 -5.22
N GLU A 5 -12.66 -0.17 -6.49
CA GLU A 5 -11.33 -0.29 -7.10
C GLU A 5 -10.39 0.73 -6.44
N VAL A 6 -9.31 0.23 -5.86
CA VAL A 6 -8.24 1.02 -5.22
C VAL A 6 -7.16 1.37 -6.23
N PHE A 7 -6.74 0.39 -7.03
CA PHE A 7 -5.78 0.52 -8.11
C PHE A 7 -6.01 -0.59 -9.15
N ARG A 8 -5.31 -0.51 -10.27
CA ARG A 8 -5.31 -1.49 -11.35
C ARG A 8 -3.91 -2.03 -11.56
N GLY A 9 -3.79 -3.33 -11.82
CA GLY A 9 -2.55 -3.98 -12.22
C GLY A 9 -2.68 -4.57 -13.63
N PHE A 10 -1.65 -4.43 -14.45
CA PHE A 10 -1.55 -5.12 -15.74
C PHE A 10 -0.99 -6.53 -15.53
N VAL A 11 -1.87 -7.51 -15.36
CA VAL A 11 -1.50 -8.93 -15.15
C VAL A 11 -1.04 -9.50 -16.48
N ALA A 12 0.23 -9.89 -16.58
CA ALA A 12 0.89 -10.31 -17.80
C ALA A 12 1.33 -11.77 -17.76
N ASN A 13 1.28 -12.45 -18.91
CA ASN A 13 1.76 -13.81 -19.10
C ASN A 13 3.31 -13.84 -19.07
N LEU A 14 3.88 -14.58 -18.13
CA LEU A 14 5.33 -14.66 -17.92
C LEU A 14 6.06 -15.31 -19.10
N SER A 15 5.53 -16.43 -19.63
CA SER A 15 6.14 -17.14 -20.76
C SER A 15 6.11 -16.30 -22.04
N SER A 16 5.02 -15.59 -22.33
CA SER A 16 4.95 -14.65 -23.46
C SER A 16 5.96 -13.53 -23.30
N TYR A 17 6.09 -12.96 -22.10
CA TYR A 17 7.04 -11.89 -21.81
C TYR A 17 8.50 -12.34 -22.03
N GLN A 18 8.85 -13.55 -21.59
CA GLN A 18 10.17 -14.16 -21.83
C GLN A 18 10.47 -14.36 -23.32
N GLN A 19 9.44 -14.45 -24.18
CA GLN A 19 9.55 -14.53 -25.63
C GLN A 19 9.51 -13.14 -26.30
N GLY A 20 9.62 -12.06 -25.53
CA GLY A 20 9.59 -10.68 -26.03
C GLY A 20 8.19 -10.16 -26.39
N LYS A 21 7.12 -10.81 -25.92
CA LYS A 21 5.73 -10.41 -26.17
C LYS A 21 5.03 -10.05 -24.86
N LEU A 22 4.67 -8.78 -24.69
CA LEU A 22 3.86 -8.34 -23.56
C LEU A 22 2.38 -8.63 -23.85
N GLN A 23 1.86 -9.73 -23.29
CA GLN A 23 0.44 -10.10 -23.35
C GLN A 23 -0.13 -10.09 -21.93
N GLY A 24 -1.23 -9.36 -21.72
CA GLY A 24 -1.79 -9.18 -20.38
C GLY A 24 -3.16 -8.50 -20.40
N GLU A 25 -3.76 -8.39 -19.22
CA GLU A 25 -5.06 -7.78 -18.99
C GLU A 25 -4.99 -6.81 -17.80
N TRP A 26 -5.65 -5.65 -17.93
CA TRP A 26 -5.79 -4.72 -16.80
C TRP A 26 -6.87 -5.23 -15.84
N VAL A 27 -6.48 -5.48 -14.59
CA VAL A 27 -7.35 -5.97 -13.52
C VAL A 27 -7.45 -4.92 -12.42
N GLY A 28 -8.66 -4.56 -12.03
CA GLY A 28 -8.92 -3.73 -10.85
C GLY A 28 -8.81 -4.54 -9.56
N PHE A 29 -8.16 -3.97 -8.55
CA PHE A 29 -8.00 -4.56 -7.22
C PHE A 29 -8.74 -3.73 -6.15
N PRO A 30 -9.36 -4.37 -5.15
CA PRO A 30 -9.45 -5.82 -4.97
C PRO A 30 -10.34 -6.49 -6.04
N THR A 31 -10.08 -7.77 -6.28
CA THR A 31 -10.72 -8.61 -7.28
C THR A 31 -11.13 -9.96 -6.68
N THR A 32 -12.03 -10.66 -7.37
CA THR A 32 -12.51 -11.97 -6.91
C THR A 32 -11.72 -13.12 -7.54
N LYS A 33 -11.78 -14.30 -6.92
CA LYS A 33 -11.13 -15.51 -7.45
C LYS A 33 -11.68 -15.89 -8.82
N GLU A 34 -12.98 -15.74 -9.03
CA GLU A 34 -13.66 -16.04 -10.30
C GLU A 34 -13.17 -15.10 -11.40
N ARG A 35 -13.04 -13.79 -11.09
CA ARG A 35 -12.51 -12.82 -12.05
C ARG A 35 -11.06 -13.12 -12.39
N MET A 36 -10.24 -13.46 -11.39
CA MET A 36 -8.84 -13.80 -11.62
C MET A 36 -8.67 -15.10 -12.42
N ALA A 37 -9.49 -16.12 -12.14
CA ALA A 37 -9.52 -17.35 -12.94
C ALA A 37 -9.87 -17.08 -14.41
N GLN A 38 -10.81 -16.16 -14.68
CA GLN A 38 -11.10 -15.73 -16.05
C GLN A 38 -9.89 -15.06 -16.71
N VAL A 39 -9.15 -14.23 -15.98
CA VAL A 39 -7.90 -13.61 -16.48
C VAL A 39 -6.88 -14.69 -16.86
N PHE A 40 -6.65 -15.69 -16.01
CA PHE A 40 -5.74 -16.79 -16.32
C PHE A 40 -6.17 -17.59 -17.55
N SER A 41 -7.48 -17.84 -17.69
CA SER A 41 -8.03 -18.51 -18.88
C SER A 41 -7.84 -17.67 -20.14
N ASN A 42 -8.06 -16.35 -20.08
CA ASN A 42 -7.89 -15.44 -21.22
C ASN A 42 -6.43 -15.36 -21.68
N LEU A 43 -5.49 -15.38 -20.73
CA LEU A 43 -4.05 -15.33 -20.99
C LEU A 43 -3.45 -16.69 -21.34
N GLY A 44 -4.22 -17.78 -21.21
CA GLY A 44 -3.76 -19.14 -21.45
C GLY A 44 -2.69 -19.61 -20.46
N THR A 45 -2.66 -19.06 -19.24
CA THR A 45 -1.63 -19.36 -18.22
C THR A 45 -2.06 -20.45 -17.24
N GLY A 46 -3.37 -20.65 -17.07
CA GLY A 46 -3.95 -21.68 -16.19
C GLY A 46 -3.96 -21.30 -14.70
N ASP A 47 -2.87 -20.73 -14.18
CA ASP A 47 -2.72 -20.35 -12.77
C ASP A 47 -1.91 -19.06 -12.56
N GLN A 48 -1.72 -18.70 -11.28
CA GLN A 48 -1.00 -17.51 -10.86
C GLN A 48 0.52 -17.60 -11.00
N ASP A 49 1.10 -18.80 -10.99
CA ASP A 49 2.56 -18.99 -11.03
C ASP A 49 3.15 -18.60 -12.39
N ASN A 50 2.29 -18.53 -13.41
CA ASN A 50 2.62 -18.21 -14.78
C ASN A 50 2.31 -16.75 -15.17
N VAL A 51 2.00 -15.88 -14.20
CA VAL A 51 1.76 -14.44 -14.42
C VAL A 51 2.52 -13.57 -13.43
N PHE A 52 2.63 -12.28 -13.75
CA PHE A 52 3.12 -11.23 -12.86
C PHE A 52 2.40 -9.92 -13.18
N ILE A 53 2.50 -8.89 -12.33
CA ILE A 53 1.92 -7.57 -12.64
C ILE A 53 3.00 -6.69 -13.24
N ALA A 54 2.92 -6.38 -14.53
CA ALA A 54 3.98 -5.61 -15.20
C ALA A 54 3.91 -4.10 -14.91
N GLU A 55 2.73 -3.58 -14.58
CA GLU A 55 2.49 -2.16 -14.33
C GLU A 55 1.32 -1.99 -13.36
N TYR A 56 1.42 -1.00 -12.47
CA TYR A 56 0.33 -0.59 -11.59
C TYR A 56 -0.12 0.84 -11.91
N LYS A 57 -1.43 1.10 -11.77
CA LYS A 57 -2.03 2.44 -11.94
C LYS A 57 -3.07 2.71 -10.87
N SER A 58 -3.11 3.93 -10.38
CA SER A 58 -4.10 4.39 -9.42
C SER A 58 -4.50 5.81 -9.76
N GLU A 59 -5.79 6.04 -10.03
CA GLU A 59 -6.33 7.38 -10.32
C GLU A 59 -6.65 8.16 -9.05
N LYS A 60 -6.88 7.47 -7.92
CA LYS A 60 -7.42 8.05 -6.68
C LYS A 60 -6.40 8.12 -5.54
N ASN A 61 -5.39 7.27 -5.57
CA ASN A 61 -4.42 7.12 -4.49
C ASN A 61 -3.03 7.34 -5.08
N GLN A 62 -2.63 8.62 -5.18
CA GLN A 62 -1.32 9.02 -5.67
C GLN A 62 -0.22 8.49 -4.72
N GLY A 63 0.91 8.05 -5.28
CA GLY A 63 2.03 7.46 -4.52
C GLY A 63 1.81 6.01 -4.08
N LEU A 64 0.57 5.50 -4.05
CA LEU A 64 0.28 4.13 -3.61
C LEU A 64 0.98 3.07 -4.47
N VAL A 65 1.08 3.32 -5.78
CA VAL A 65 1.62 2.35 -6.74
C VAL A 65 3.14 2.19 -6.64
N ASP A 66 3.83 3.15 -6.00
CA ASP A 66 5.29 3.14 -5.87
C ASP A 66 5.77 2.03 -4.92
N TYR A 67 4.86 1.51 -4.08
CA TYR A 67 5.10 0.42 -3.13
C TYR A 67 4.69 -0.97 -3.68
N LEU A 68 4.23 -1.04 -4.94
CA LEU A 68 3.71 -2.27 -5.54
C LEU A 68 4.74 -2.87 -6.50
N GLU A 69 5.31 -4.02 -6.16
CA GLU A 69 6.35 -4.66 -6.96
C GLU A 69 5.77 -5.63 -8.00
N PRO A 70 6.41 -5.80 -9.17
CA PRO A 70 5.88 -6.63 -10.25
C PRO A 70 5.63 -8.10 -9.92
N PHE A 71 6.50 -8.70 -9.09
CA PHE A 71 6.45 -10.12 -8.72
C PHE A 71 5.80 -10.37 -7.36
N THR A 72 5.12 -9.37 -6.81
CA THR A 72 4.34 -9.55 -5.58
C THR A 72 3.24 -10.58 -5.83
N PRO A 73 3.05 -11.59 -4.95
CA PRO A 73 1.99 -12.57 -5.11
C PRO A 73 0.61 -11.91 -5.25
N LEU A 74 -0.20 -12.37 -6.20
CA LEU A 74 -1.49 -11.75 -6.51
C LEU A 74 -2.45 -11.73 -5.32
N ASP A 75 -2.42 -12.79 -4.50
CA ASP A 75 -3.22 -12.84 -3.27
C ASP A 75 -2.80 -11.77 -2.26
N GLU A 76 -1.50 -11.43 -2.20
CA GLU A 76 -0.97 -10.40 -1.32
C GLU A 76 -1.35 -8.99 -1.81
N VAL A 77 -1.23 -8.75 -3.12
CA VAL A 77 -1.72 -7.53 -3.78
C VAL A 77 -3.22 -7.35 -3.55
N ASN A 78 -4.00 -8.42 -3.70
CA ASN A 78 -5.44 -8.40 -3.50
C ASN A 78 -5.83 -8.17 -2.04
N PHE A 79 -5.10 -8.80 -1.12
CA PHE A 79 -5.29 -8.59 0.31
C PHE A 79 -4.99 -7.15 0.71
N PHE A 80 -3.87 -6.58 0.25
CA PHE A 80 -3.53 -5.18 0.47
C PHE A 80 -4.60 -4.24 -0.06
N ALA A 81 -5.07 -4.45 -1.29
CA ALA A 81 -6.13 -3.63 -1.87
C ALA A 81 -7.43 -3.70 -1.07
N ASN A 82 -7.82 -4.88 -0.57
CA ASN A 82 -8.98 -5.00 0.33
C ASN A 82 -8.76 -4.22 1.64
N LEU A 83 -7.61 -4.39 2.27
CA LEU A 83 -7.28 -3.76 3.54
C LEU A 83 -7.25 -2.23 3.42
N PHE A 84 -6.50 -1.71 2.44
CA PHE A 84 -6.41 -0.28 2.17
C PHE A 84 -7.77 0.29 1.74
N GLY A 85 -8.52 -0.45 0.93
CA GLY A 85 -9.86 -0.06 0.49
C GLY A 85 -10.80 0.24 1.66
N ASN A 86 -10.81 -0.62 2.67
CA ASN A 86 -11.66 -0.50 3.85
C ASN A 86 -11.33 0.71 4.76
N LEU A 87 -10.19 1.38 4.55
CA LEU A 87 -9.87 2.61 5.27
C LEU A 87 -10.78 3.77 4.84
N ASN A 88 -11.16 4.61 5.80
CA ASN A 88 -11.79 5.90 5.52
C ASN A 88 -10.77 6.88 4.90
N GLY A 89 -11.25 7.99 4.33
CA GLY A 89 -10.38 8.96 3.63
C GLY A 89 -9.24 9.52 4.48
N ASN A 90 -9.49 9.82 5.77
CA ASN A 90 -8.45 10.32 6.67
C ASN A 90 -7.40 9.24 6.96
N SER A 91 -7.83 8.02 7.28
CA SER A 91 -6.93 6.88 7.53
C SER A 91 -6.09 6.53 6.30
N LYS A 92 -6.64 6.66 5.08
CA LYS A 92 -5.87 6.49 3.83
C LYS A 92 -4.77 7.54 3.71
N GLN A 93 -5.09 8.80 3.96
CA GLN A 93 -4.10 9.88 3.90
C GLN A 93 -2.99 9.67 4.93
N VAL A 94 -3.35 9.32 6.17
CA VAL A 94 -2.38 9.02 7.24
C VAL A 94 -1.47 7.87 6.81
N ALA A 95 -2.03 6.78 6.30
CA ALA A 95 -1.28 5.62 5.85
C ALA A 95 -0.28 5.98 4.74
N LEU A 96 -0.73 6.69 3.69
CA LEU A 96 0.14 7.12 2.59
C LEU A 96 1.27 8.04 3.07
N THR A 97 0.97 8.96 4.00
CA THR A 97 1.99 9.85 4.58
C THR A 97 3.03 9.07 5.39
N ILE A 98 2.62 8.06 6.17
CA ILE A 98 3.57 7.22 6.92
C ILE A 98 4.43 6.40 5.95
N MET A 99 3.82 5.82 4.91
CA MET A 99 4.56 5.04 3.90
C MET A 99 5.67 5.86 3.24
N ASP A 100 5.38 7.12 2.92
CA ASP A 100 6.34 8.07 2.32
C ASP A 100 7.43 8.48 3.32
N LEU A 101 7.05 8.83 4.56
CA LEU A 101 8.00 9.26 5.59
C LEU A 101 8.93 8.14 6.09
N GLU A 102 8.42 6.91 6.22
CA GLU A 102 9.20 5.75 6.65
C GLU A 102 10.00 5.13 5.48
N GLY A 103 9.75 5.55 4.23
CA GLY A 103 10.46 5.05 3.06
C GLY A 103 10.26 3.56 2.84
N LEU A 104 9.01 3.09 2.99
CA LEU A 104 8.71 1.66 2.89
C LEU A 104 9.00 1.12 1.49
N ASP A 105 9.41 -0.15 1.40
CA ASP A 105 9.89 -0.75 0.15
C ASP A 105 8.97 -1.87 -0.39
N ASN A 106 8.02 -2.37 0.39
CA ASN A 106 7.13 -3.45 -0.05
C ASN A 106 5.76 -3.46 0.63
N ILE A 107 4.81 -4.18 0.01
CA ILE A 107 3.43 -4.32 0.49
C ILE A 107 3.34 -4.84 1.94
N LYS A 108 4.23 -5.72 2.42
CA LYS A 108 4.15 -6.25 3.79
C LYS A 108 4.36 -5.17 4.82
N GLN A 109 5.30 -4.27 4.58
CA GLN A 109 5.51 -3.11 5.44
C GLN A 109 4.29 -2.18 5.40
N CYS A 110 3.72 -1.92 4.22
CA CYS A 110 2.50 -1.14 4.09
C CYS A 110 1.32 -1.78 4.85
N ILE A 111 1.14 -3.10 4.77
CA ILE A 111 0.14 -3.85 5.53
C ILE A 111 0.37 -3.68 7.04
N ASN A 112 1.62 -3.80 7.49
CA ASN A 112 1.96 -3.64 8.90
C ASN A 112 1.62 -2.24 9.42
N VAL A 113 1.91 -1.19 8.64
CA VAL A 113 1.49 0.18 8.97
C VAL A 113 -0.02 0.27 9.08
N ILE A 114 -0.77 -0.28 8.10
CA ILE A 114 -2.24 -0.23 8.13
C ILE A 114 -2.81 -0.89 9.39
N TYR A 115 -2.27 -2.04 9.80
CA TYR A 115 -2.69 -2.75 11.02
C TYR A 115 -2.39 -2.00 12.30
N ASN A 116 -1.39 -1.12 12.30
CA ASN A 116 -0.96 -0.35 13.46
C ASN A 116 -1.29 1.14 13.32
N LEU A 117 -2.19 1.54 12.42
CA LEU A 117 -2.52 2.96 12.18
C LEU A 117 -2.96 3.69 13.46
N ASP A 118 -3.58 2.98 14.41
CA ASP A 118 -3.98 3.52 15.71
C ASP A 118 -2.80 3.86 16.62
N LYS A 119 -1.60 3.37 16.31
CA LYS A 119 -0.34 3.69 17.00
C LYS A 119 0.34 4.95 16.47
N TYR A 120 -0.11 5.45 15.33
CA TYR A 120 0.45 6.66 14.73
C TYR A 120 -0.37 7.89 15.12
N SER A 121 0.31 9.00 15.29
CA SER A 121 -0.29 10.32 15.51
C SER A 121 0.43 11.34 14.64
N LEU A 122 -0.27 11.86 13.64
CA LEU A 122 0.24 12.98 12.84
C LEU A 122 -0.04 14.28 13.59
N ILE A 123 1.01 15.06 13.82
CA ILE A 123 0.93 16.38 14.44
C ILE A 123 1.28 17.40 13.34
N PRO A 124 0.29 17.99 12.65
CA PRO A 124 0.53 18.73 11.40
C PRO A 124 1.52 19.89 11.52
N ASP A 125 1.52 20.58 12.67
CA ASP A 125 2.36 21.75 12.90
C ASP A 125 3.80 21.37 13.32
N VAL A 126 4.07 20.10 13.58
CA VAL A 126 5.39 19.61 13.97
C VAL A 126 6.14 19.13 12.74
N THR A 127 6.97 20.01 12.19
CA THR A 127 7.72 19.77 10.95
C THR A 127 9.22 19.56 11.17
N ASN A 128 9.69 19.67 12.40
CA ASN A 128 11.09 19.47 12.76
C ASN A 128 11.24 19.08 14.25
N PRO A 129 12.41 18.55 14.66
CA PRO A 129 12.64 18.10 16.03
C PRO A 129 12.44 19.18 17.11
N LYS A 130 12.72 20.46 16.81
CA LYS A 130 12.53 21.55 17.76
C LYS A 130 11.04 21.75 18.07
N LEU A 131 10.19 21.77 17.04
CA LEU A 131 8.74 21.87 17.21
C LEU A 131 8.17 20.64 17.91
N LEU A 132 8.74 19.45 17.69
CA LEU A 132 8.36 18.24 18.42
C LEU A 132 8.64 18.38 19.92
N ALA A 133 9.83 18.90 20.28
CA ALA A 133 10.20 19.13 21.67
C ALA A 133 9.29 20.17 22.35
N GLU A 134 8.94 21.25 21.63
CA GLU A 134 7.97 22.26 22.11
C GLU A 134 6.58 21.65 22.31
N TYR A 135 6.12 20.82 21.37
CA TYR A 135 4.84 20.10 21.48
C TYR A 135 4.80 19.16 22.68
N ILE A 136 5.84 18.34 22.89
CA ILE A 136 5.93 17.40 24.01
C ILE A 136 5.89 18.14 25.35
N LYS A 137 6.62 19.25 25.48
CA LYS A 137 6.60 20.10 26.68
C LYS A 137 5.20 20.65 26.99
N ALA A 138 4.46 21.04 25.96
CA ALA A 138 3.10 21.54 26.10
C ALA A 138 2.05 20.43 26.33
N ASN A 139 2.34 19.18 25.94
CA ASN A 139 1.42 18.04 25.96
C ASN A 139 2.07 16.82 26.65
N PRO A 140 2.35 16.89 27.97
CA PRO A 140 3.11 15.86 28.70
C PRO A 140 2.40 14.50 28.77
N ASP A 141 1.07 14.48 28.61
CA ASP A 141 0.29 13.24 28.59
C ASP A 141 0.23 12.56 27.22
N SER A 142 0.75 13.21 26.16
CA SER A 142 0.70 12.66 24.81
C SER A 142 1.50 11.33 24.73
N PRO A 143 1.09 10.38 23.88
CA PRO A 143 1.84 9.14 23.68
C PRO A 143 3.30 9.40 23.28
N SER A 144 3.55 10.45 22.49
CA SER A 144 4.90 10.89 22.11
C SER A 144 5.72 11.35 23.32
N ALA A 145 5.13 12.04 24.29
CA ALA A 145 5.84 12.46 25.50
C ALA A 145 6.26 11.26 26.37
N LYS A 146 5.41 10.23 26.47
CA LYS A 146 5.64 9.04 27.31
C LYS A 146 6.70 8.08 26.76
N ASN A 147 6.93 8.09 25.45
CA ASN A 147 7.93 7.22 24.79
C ASN A 147 9.32 7.86 24.70
N HIS A 148 9.46 9.13 25.09
CA HIS A 148 10.70 9.90 24.98
C HIS A 148 11.12 10.55 26.30
N GLU A 149 10.69 10.00 27.45
CA GLU A 149 11.23 10.35 28.77
C GLU A 149 12.72 9.95 28.84
N GLY A 150 13.60 10.73 28.20
CA GLY A 150 15.06 10.54 28.25
C GLY A 150 15.85 11.02 27.03
N ASP A 151 15.27 11.09 25.82
CA ASP A 151 16.05 11.14 24.58
C ASP A 151 16.17 12.51 23.89
N PHE A 152 15.49 13.56 24.40
CA PHE A 152 15.53 14.90 23.80
C PHE A 152 16.11 16.00 24.71
N CYS A 153 16.82 15.60 25.77
CA CYS A 153 17.58 16.54 26.58
C CYS A 153 19.03 16.58 26.09
N ASP A 154 19.32 17.57 25.25
CA ASP A 154 20.53 18.39 25.32
C ASP A 154 20.18 19.84 24.93
#